data_AF-A0A2E9BCB2-F1
#
_entry.id   AF-A0A2E9BCB2-F1
#
_cell.length_a   1.000
_cell.length_b   1.000
_cell.length_c   1.000
_cell.angle_alpha   90.00
_cell.angle_beta   90.00
_cell.angle_gamma   90.00
#
_symmetry.space_group_name_H-M   'P 1'
#
loop_
_entity.id
_entity.type
_entity.pdbx_description
1 polymer ?
#
loop_
_entity_poly.entity_id
_entity_poly.type
_entity_poly.pdbx_seq_one_letter_code
_entity_poly.pdbx_strand_id
1 'polypeptide(L)'
;MLIILTSLLSGCIESSEKVPCVEGLSTTELFSDPENSTIANIRLADLDDNGIEEIFSTYPLDGKVIRALCDGGECVENEFNENLTAPVRTHIVDIDGDGLKDLIVSDIGILPPI
;
A
#
# COMPACT_ATOMS: atom_id res chain seq x y z
N MET A 1 0.83 44.92 47.73
CA MET A 1 1.51 45.68 46.67
C MET A 1 2.19 44.66 45.77
N LEU A 2 1.69 44.58 44.55
CA LEU A 2 2.06 43.62 43.50
C LEU A 2 3.45 44.00 42.95
N ILE A 3 4.41 43.07 42.91
CA ILE A 3 5.64 43.25 42.14
C ILE A 3 5.72 42.11 41.15
N ILE A 4 5.39 42.42 39.90
CA ILE A 4 5.55 41.56 38.73
C ILE A 4 7.04 41.58 38.39
N LEU A 5 7.72 40.44 38.51
CA LEU A 5 9.10 40.28 38.07
C LEU A 5 9.09 39.59 36.70
N THR A 6 9.26 40.39 35.66
CA THR A 6 9.49 39.97 34.28
C THR A 6 10.89 39.35 34.17
N SER A 7 10.98 38.07 33.81
CA SER A 7 12.22 37.45 33.31
C SER A 7 12.03 37.05 31.85
N LEU A 8 12.46 37.95 30.96
CA LEU A 8 12.74 37.66 29.56
C LEU A 8 13.96 36.73 29.51
N LEU A 9 13.75 35.41 29.44
CA LEU A 9 14.80 34.51 29.00
C LEU A 9 14.69 34.35 27.48
N SER A 10 15.57 35.09 26.82
CA SER A 10 16.02 34.92 25.45
C SER A 10 16.52 33.48 25.24
N GLY A 11 15.65 32.60 24.77
CA GLY A 11 16.05 31.32 24.19
C GLY A 11 16.09 31.47 22.67
N CYS A 12 17.26 31.69 22.10
CA CYS A 12 17.46 31.44 20.67
C CYS A 12 17.23 29.93 20.46
N ILE A 13 16.17 29.57 19.74
CA ILE A 13 16.05 28.22 19.20
C ILE A 13 17.15 28.13 18.15
N GLU A 14 18.22 27.42 18.50
CA GLU A 14 19.24 26.98 17.57
C GLU A 14 18.49 26.30 16.42
N SER A 15 18.59 26.89 15.23
CA SER A 15 18.05 26.29 14.02
C SER A 15 18.71 24.93 13.90
N SER A 16 17.97 23.87 14.18
CA SER A 16 18.33 22.49 13.84
C SER A 16 18.97 22.55 12.46
N GLU A 17 20.28 22.26 12.39
CA GLU A 17 20.98 22.13 11.13
C GLU A 17 20.12 21.20 10.29
N LYS A 18 19.60 21.71 9.18
CA LYS A 18 18.80 20.90 8.26
C LYS A 18 19.74 19.81 7.76
N VAL A 19 19.67 18.64 8.40
CA VAL A 19 20.35 17.43 7.92
C VAL A 19 19.86 17.25 6.49
N PRO A 20 20.74 17.38 5.48
CA PRO A 20 20.31 17.25 4.11
C PRO A 20 19.74 15.85 3.96
N CYS A 21 18.48 15.76 3.52
CA CYS A 21 17.88 14.50 3.14
C CYS A 21 18.73 13.95 2.00
N VAL A 22 19.58 12.97 2.29
CA VAL A 22 20.22 12.17 1.25
C VAL A 22 19.10 11.30 0.70
N GLU A 23 18.63 11.58 -0.52
CA GLU A 23 17.68 10.73 -1.22
C GLU A 23 18.34 9.35 -1.44
N GLY A 24 18.17 8.47 -0.46
CA GLY A 24 18.54 7.06 -0.56
C GLY A 24 17.37 6.31 -1.17
N LEU A 25 17.34 6.20 -2.50
CA LEU A 25 16.46 5.25 -3.16
C LEU A 25 17.17 3.91 -3.25
N SER A 26 16.61 2.89 -2.59
CA SER A 26 16.99 1.50 -2.79
C SER A 26 15.82 0.74 -3.40
N THR A 27 16.08 -0.07 -4.42
CA THR A 27 15.09 -0.93 -5.04
C THR A 27 15.39 -2.38 -4.71
N THR A 28 14.36 -3.14 -4.35
CA THR A 28 14.44 -4.58 -4.14
C THR A 28 13.31 -5.23 -4.92
N GLU A 29 13.63 -6.32 -5.62
CA GLU A 29 12.65 -7.18 -6.24
C GLU A 29 12.03 -8.07 -5.14
N LEU A 30 10.73 -7.93 -4.92
CA LEU A 30 10.00 -8.74 -3.92
C LEU A 30 9.48 -10.05 -4.53
N PHE A 31 9.07 -10.01 -5.80
CA PHE A 31 8.55 -11.17 -6.53
C PHE A 31 9.23 -11.22 -7.89
N SER A 32 9.82 -12.36 -8.19
CA SER A 32 10.26 -12.66 -9.54
C SER A 32 9.09 -13.13 -10.38
N ASP A 33 9.04 -12.67 -11.63
CA ASP A 33 7.99 -12.99 -12.58
C ASP A 33 8.55 -13.82 -13.74
N PRO A 34 8.81 -15.12 -13.52
CA PRO A 34 9.40 -15.99 -14.55
C PRO A 34 8.47 -16.18 -15.76
N GLU A 35 7.16 -16.04 -15.56
CA GLU A 35 6.14 -16.24 -16.59
C GLU A 35 5.89 -14.96 -17.42
N ASN A 36 6.53 -13.83 -17.09
CA ASN A 36 6.29 -12.51 -17.70
C ASN A 36 4.80 -12.12 -17.66
N SER A 37 4.21 -12.27 -16.48
CA SER A 37 2.84 -11.91 -16.15
C SER A 37 2.56 -10.44 -16.46
N THR A 38 1.38 -10.18 -17.05
CA THR A 38 0.93 -8.80 -17.23
C THR A 38 0.24 -8.33 -15.96
N ILE A 39 0.89 -7.45 -15.21
CA ILE A 39 0.33 -6.81 -14.02
C ILE A 39 -0.19 -5.42 -14.38
N ALA A 40 -1.48 -5.15 -14.12
CA ALA A 40 -2.08 -3.84 -14.40
C ALA A 40 -2.00 -2.86 -13.21
N ASN A 41 -2.06 -3.37 -11.98
CA ASN A 41 -2.08 -2.55 -10.78
C ASN A 41 -1.51 -3.31 -9.57
N ILE A 42 -0.90 -2.55 -8.66
CA ILE A 42 -0.49 -2.97 -7.33
C ILE A 42 -1.12 -2.01 -6.31
N ARG A 43 -1.57 -2.55 -5.16
CA ARG A 43 -2.10 -1.79 -4.03
C ARG A 43 -1.55 -2.35 -2.71
N LEU A 44 -1.12 -1.46 -1.82
CA LEU A 44 -0.83 -1.79 -0.43
C LEU A 44 -2.05 -1.53 0.45
N ALA A 45 -2.36 -2.47 1.34
CA ALA A 45 -3.27 -2.29 2.45
C ALA A 45 -3.07 -3.39 3.48
N ASP A 46 -3.28 -3.07 4.75
CA ASP A 46 -3.53 -4.03 5.82
C ASP A 46 -5.00 -4.46 5.72
N LEU A 47 -5.28 -5.71 5.35
CA LEU A 47 -6.66 -6.19 5.11
C LEU A 47 -7.38 -6.58 6.41
N ASP A 48 -6.66 -7.14 7.38
CA ASP A 48 -7.22 -7.74 8.60
C ASP A 48 -6.95 -6.90 9.87
N ASP A 49 -6.43 -5.68 9.70
CA ASP A 49 -6.09 -4.72 10.76
C ASP A 49 -5.05 -5.26 11.75
N ASN A 50 -4.13 -6.12 11.29
CA ASN A 50 -3.08 -6.71 12.10
C ASN A 50 -1.80 -5.83 12.19
N GLY A 51 -1.74 -4.72 11.44
CA GLY A 51 -0.62 -3.80 11.38
C GLY A 51 0.44 -4.13 10.32
N ILE A 52 0.23 -5.17 9.51
CA ILE A 52 1.11 -5.61 8.42
C ILE A 52 0.42 -5.30 7.10
N GLU A 53 1.04 -4.47 6.26
CA GLU A 53 0.52 -4.22 4.92
C GLU A 53 0.76 -5.42 4.00
N GLU A 54 -0.28 -5.83 3.27
CA GLU A 54 -0.16 -6.79 2.18
C GLU A 54 -0.15 -6.12 0.81
N ILE A 55 0.38 -6.86 -0.17
CA ILE A 55 0.50 -6.42 -1.56
C ILE A 55 -0.60 -7.11 -2.38
N PHE A 56 -1.45 -6.31 -3.03
CA PHE A 56 -2.49 -6.80 -3.92
C PHE A 56 -2.13 -6.47 -5.37
N SER A 57 -1.97 -7.49 -6.20
CA SER A 57 -1.56 -7.37 -7.60
C SER A 57 -2.64 -7.91 -8.53
N THR A 58 -3.01 -7.16 -9.56
CA THR A 58 -4.04 -7.58 -10.54
C THR A 58 -3.40 -8.18 -11.79
N TYR A 59 -3.83 -9.38 -12.17
CA TYR A 59 -3.38 -10.13 -13.33
C TYR A 59 -4.53 -10.19 -14.36
N PRO A 60 -4.71 -9.16 -15.20
CA PRO A 60 -5.80 -9.07 -16.17
C PRO A 60 -5.86 -10.24 -17.16
N LEU A 61 -4.72 -10.79 -17.60
CA LEU A 61 -4.73 -11.88 -18.58
C LEU A 61 -5.10 -13.23 -17.96
N ASP A 62 -4.91 -13.37 -16.65
CA ASP A 62 -5.18 -14.60 -15.90
C ASP A 62 -6.54 -14.55 -15.17
N GLY A 63 -7.23 -13.41 -15.19
CA GLY A 63 -8.51 -13.24 -14.51
C GLY A 63 -8.38 -13.39 -12.99
N LYS A 64 -7.33 -12.83 -12.37
CA LYS A 64 -7.11 -12.98 -10.93
C LYS A 64 -6.48 -11.77 -10.24
N VAL A 65 -6.64 -11.73 -8.93
CA VAL A 65 -5.91 -10.85 -8.00
C VAL A 65 -5.10 -11.72 -7.06
N ILE A 66 -3.84 -11.38 -6.85
CA ILE A 66 -2.97 -12.03 -5.86
C ILE A 66 -2.83 -11.11 -4.66
N ARG A 67 -3.06 -11.62 -3.44
CA ARG A 67 -2.62 -11.01 -2.18
C ARG A 67 -1.33 -11.68 -1.77
N ALA A 68 -0.29 -10.91 -1.51
CA ALA A 68 0.95 -11.39 -0.93
C ALA A 68 1.14 -10.78 0.46
N LEU A 69 1.23 -11.66 1.47
CA LEU A 69 1.58 -11.30 2.85
C LEU A 69 3.08 -11.57 3.03
N CYS A 70 3.86 -10.52 3.24
CA CYS A 70 5.31 -10.59 3.41
C CYS A 70 5.68 -10.22 4.85
N ASP A 71 5.73 -11.22 5.74
CA ASP A 71 6.18 -11.03 7.12
C ASP A 71 7.51 -11.76 7.34
N GLY A 72 8.57 -11.03 7.68
CA GLY A 72 9.85 -11.64 8.06
C GLY A 72 10.69 -12.24 6.93
N GLY A 73 10.35 -12.00 5.65
CA GLY A 73 11.20 -12.27 4.49
C GLY A 73 10.71 -13.36 3.54
N GLU A 74 9.78 -14.22 3.96
CA GLU A 74 9.03 -15.08 3.05
C GLU A 74 7.65 -14.47 2.81
N CYS A 75 7.22 -14.46 1.56
CA CYS A 75 5.90 -13.98 1.18
C CYS A 75 4.98 -15.17 0.89
N VAL A 76 3.78 -15.16 1.47
CA VAL A 76 2.73 -16.12 1.17
C VAL A 76 1.71 -15.50 0.23
N GLU A 77 1.44 -16.15 -0.88
CA GLU A 77 0.48 -15.69 -1.89
C GLU A 77 -0.88 -16.40 -1.74
N ASN A 78 -1.95 -15.62 -1.87
CA ASN A 78 -3.33 -16.09 -1.98
C ASN A 78 -3.96 -15.55 -3.26
N GLU A 79 -4.69 -16.40 -3.97
CA GLU A 79 -5.35 -16.05 -5.23
C GLU A 79 -6.85 -15.82 -5.02
N PHE A 80 -7.35 -14.73 -5.58
CA PHE A 80 -8.76 -14.43 -5.74
C PHE A 80 -9.09 -14.41 -7.24
N ASN A 81 -9.94 -15.33 -7.70
CA ASN A 81 -10.26 -15.51 -9.12
C ASN A 81 -11.78 -15.71 -9.37
N GLU A 82 -12.60 -15.42 -8.37
CA GLU A 82 -14.03 -15.65 -8.45
C GLU A 82 -14.71 -14.62 -9.34
N ASN A 83 -15.22 -15.08 -10.50
CA ASN A 83 -15.95 -14.26 -11.47
C ASN A 83 -15.15 -13.06 -12.03
N LEU A 84 -13.83 -13.21 -12.12
CA LEU A 84 -12.95 -12.21 -12.73
C LEU A 84 -12.58 -12.62 -14.16
N THR A 85 -12.64 -11.65 -15.08
CA THR A 85 -12.23 -11.77 -16.48
C THR A 85 -10.93 -11.03 -16.74
N ALA A 86 -10.88 -9.74 -16.37
CA ALA A 86 -9.72 -8.88 -16.55
C ALA A 86 -9.65 -7.82 -15.45
N PRO A 87 -9.23 -8.18 -14.23
CA PRO A 87 -9.07 -7.23 -13.13
C PRO A 87 -7.94 -6.25 -13.45
N VAL A 88 -8.18 -4.95 -13.25
CA VAL A 88 -7.19 -3.90 -13.55
C VAL A 88 -6.90 -2.96 -12.40
N ARG A 89 -7.73 -2.96 -11.36
CA ARG A 89 -7.53 -2.10 -10.19
C ARG A 89 -8.25 -2.65 -8.99
N THR A 90 -7.65 -2.47 -7.82
CA THR A 90 -8.28 -2.79 -6.54
C THR A 90 -8.44 -1.55 -5.65
N HIS A 91 -9.41 -1.63 -4.75
CA HIS A 91 -9.56 -0.74 -3.61
C HIS A 91 -9.90 -1.56 -2.37
N ILE A 92 -9.41 -1.13 -1.21
CA ILE A 92 -9.55 -1.87 0.04
C ILE A 92 -10.10 -0.93 1.08
N VAL A 93 -11.30 -1.25 1.59
CA VAL A 93 -12.06 -0.42 2.52
C VAL A 93 -13.15 -1.28 3.16
N ASP A 94 -13.46 -1.06 4.43
CA ASP A 94 -14.66 -1.59 5.08
C ASP A 94 -15.89 -0.84 4.51
N ILE A 95 -16.62 -1.47 3.60
CA ILE A 95 -17.77 -0.84 2.91
C ILE A 95 -19.09 -1.08 3.62
N ASP A 96 -19.21 -2.18 4.36
CA ASP A 96 -20.46 -2.59 5.00
C ASP A 96 -20.50 -2.29 6.52
N GLY A 97 -19.38 -1.89 7.10
CA GLY A 97 -19.24 -1.45 8.48
C GLY A 97 -19.14 -2.60 9.47
N ASP A 98 -18.76 -3.81 9.05
CA ASP A 98 -18.58 -4.96 9.93
C ASP A 98 -17.23 -4.97 10.68
N GLY A 99 -16.34 -4.03 10.34
CA GLY A 99 -15.01 -3.90 10.92
C GLY A 99 -13.95 -4.77 10.25
N LEU A 100 -14.27 -5.43 9.13
CA LEU A 100 -13.34 -6.10 8.24
C LEU A 100 -13.26 -5.32 6.93
N LYS A 101 -12.08 -5.23 6.33
CA LYS A 101 -11.94 -4.52 5.05
C LYS A 101 -12.34 -5.41 3.89
N ASP A 102 -13.07 -4.83 2.94
CA ASP A 102 -13.46 -5.48 1.70
C ASP A 102 -12.45 -5.22 0.58
N LEU A 103 -12.33 -6.19 -0.32
CA LEU A 103 -11.62 -6.03 -1.59
C LEU A 103 -12.61 -5.67 -2.70
N ILE A 104 -12.54 -4.43 -3.18
CA ILE A 104 -13.30 -3.95 -4.35
C ILE A 104 -12.41 -4.09 -5.58
N VAL A 105 -12.89 -4.80 -6.59
CA VAL A 105 -12.15 -5.05 -7.84
C VAL A 105 -12.85 -4.37 -9.02
N SER A 106 -12.11 -3.57 -9.76
CA SER A 106 -12.51 -3.10 -11.09
C SER A 106 -12.07 -4.12 -12.12
N ASP A 107 -13.05 -4.77 -12.75
CA ASP A 107 -12.85 -5.69 -13.86
C ASP A 107 -13.29 -5.04 -15.17
N ILE A 108 -12.39 -4.92 -16.14
CA ILE A 108 -12.71 -4.31 -17.44
C ILE A 108 -13.40 -5.28 -18.40
N GLY A 109 -13.44 -6.57 -18.07
CA GLY A 109 -13.97 -7.61 -18.93
C GLY A 109 -13.19 -7.75 -20.23
N ILE A 110 -13.92 -8.05 -21.31
CA ILE A 110 -13.33 -8.19 -22.64
C ILE A 110 -13.34 -6.82 -23.32
N LEU A 111 -12.15 -6.33 -23.69
CA LEU A 111 -11.98 -5.17 -24.57
C LEU A 111 -11.74 -5.67 -26.00
N PRO A 112 -12.78 -5.84 -26.85
CA PRO A 112 -12.57 -6.16 -28.25
C PRO A 112 -11.85 -4.98 -28.94
N PRO A 113 -11.00 -5.26 -29.95
CA PRO A 113 -10.47 -4.19 -30.78
C PRO A 113 -11.63 -3.43 -31.45
N ILE A 114 -11.58 -2.10 -31.34
CA ILE A 114 -12.48 -1.17 -32.03
C ILE A 114 -12.05 -0.94 -33.47
#